data_AF-A0A9E5FU11-F1
#
_entry.id   AF-A0A9E5FU11-F1
#
_cell.length_a   1.000
_cell.length_b   1.000
_cell.length_c   1.000
_cell.angle_alpha   90.00
_cell.angle_beta   90.00
_cell.angle_gamma   90.00
#
_symmetry.space_group_name_H-M   'P 1'
#
loop_
_entity.id
_entity.type
_entity.pdbx_description
1 polymer ?
#
loop_
_entity_poly.entity_id
_entity_poly.type
_entity_poly.pdbx_seq_one_letter_code
_entity_poly.pdbx_strand_id
1 'polypeptide(L)'
;MNFWADIIALLAAMCWAGANTFIARGSSHQGGDNGAFLSILMTVLIAGVVWLIGGGTDRQLLNLEGLAWFVIAGALTIFVGRVFFHSSVQYMGAVRSSSVKRLVPLFSVLLGVLCLGESL
;
A
#
# COMPACT_ATOMS: atom_id res chain seq x y z
N MET A 1 -0.85 -5.52 26.09
CA MET A 1 -0.20 -5.88 24.81
C MET A 1 -0.65 -7.29 24.45
N ASN A 2 -1.23 -7.48 23.26
CA ASN A 2 -1.74 -8.78 22.84
C ASN A 2 -0.62 -9.53 22.13
N PHE A 3 -0.14 -10.64 22.71
CA PHE A 3 0.96 -11.45 22.16
C PHE A 3 0.79 -11.78 20.66
N TRP A 4 -0.46 -12.05 20.22
CA TRP A 4 -0.79 -12.28 18.82
C TRP A 4 -0.54 -11.07 17.91
N ALA A 5 -0.83 -9.86 18.39
CA ALA A 5 -0.59 -8.63 17.63
C ALA A 5 0.92 -8.41 17.42
N ASP A 6 1.73 -8.69 18.43
CA ASP A 6 3.18 -8.54 18.37
C ASP A 6 3.81 -9.51 17.35
N ILE A 7 3.34 -10.77 17.30
CA ILE A 7 3.77 -11.76 16.30
C ILE A 7 3.40 -11.30 14.88
N ILE A 8 2.16 -10.85 14.68
CA ILE A 8 1.70 -10.39 13.36
C ILE A 8 2.50 -9.17 12.91
N ALA A 9 2.80 -8.23 13.82
CA ALA A 9 3.61 -7.06 13.52
C ALA A 9 5.04 -7.45 13.10
N LEU A 10 5.67 -8.39 13.81
CA LEU A 10 6.99 -8.91 13.45
C LEU A 10 6.98 -9.59 12.08
N LEU A 11 6.01 -10.47 11.82
CA LEU A 11 5.88 -11.14 10.52
C LEU A 11 5.70 -10.13 9.38
N ALA A 12 4.83 -9.13 9.59
CA ALA A 12 4.61 -8.06 8.62
C ALA A 12 5.91 -7.27 8.36
N ALA A 13 6.69 -6.95 9.40
CA ALA A 13 7.96 -6.26 9.25
C ALA A 13 8.97 -7.08 8.43
N MET A 14 9.05 -8.39 8.68
CA MET A 14 9.90 -9.32 7.92
C MET A 14 9.47 -9.39 6.44
N CYS A 15 8.16 -9.51 6.18
CA CYS A 15 7.63 -9.50 4.81
C CYS A 15 7.95 -8.19 4.07
N TRP A 16 7.82 -7.04 4.74
CA TRP A 16 8.16 -5.74 4.15
C TRP A 16 9.65 -5.60 3.84
N ALA A 17 10.52 -6.05 4.73
CA ALA A 17 11.97 -6.03 4.52
C ALA A 17 12.38 -6.96 3.36
N GLY A 18 11.84 -8.18 3.33
CA GLY A 18 12.06 -9.15 2.26
C GLY A 18 11.57 -8.62 0.91
N ALA A 19 10.34 -8.12 0.83
CA ALA A 19 9.74 -7.61 -0.39
C ALA A 19 10.59 -6.48 -1.02
N ASN A 20 11.02 -5.50 -0.22
CA ASN A 20 11.86 -4.40 -0.72
C ASN A 20 13.20 -4.90 -1.30
N THR A 21 13.78 -5.94 -0.69
CA THR A 21 15.04 -6.53 -1.13
C THR A 21 14.86 -7.34 -2.42
N PHE A 22 13.79 -8.14 -2.51
CA PHE A 22 13.48 -8.91 -3.72
C PHE A 22 13.11 -8.01 -4.90
N ILE A 23 12.35 -6.93 -4.67
CA ILE A 23 12.04 -5.94 -5.70
C ILE A 23 13.32 -5.27 -6.21
N ALA A 24 14.19 -4.82 -5.31
CA ALA A 24 15.46 -4.18 -5.68
C ALA A 24 16.41 -5.12 -6.44
N ARG A 25 16.39 -6.43 -6.15
CA ARG A 25 17.18 -7.44 -6.87
C ARG A 25 16.54 -7.89 -8.18
N GLY A 26 15.21 -7.96 -8.21
CA GLY A 26 14.42 -8.42 -9.35
C GLY A 26 14.20 -7.35 -10.42
N SER A 27 14.43 -6.08 -10.10
CA SER A 27 14.42 -5.00 -11.09
C SER A 27 15.68 -5.06 -11.96
N SER A 28 15.63 -5.83 -13.04
CA SER A 28 16.61 -5.71 -14.11
C SER A 28 16.35 -4.39 -14.86
N HIS A 29 17.41 -3.62 -15.14
CA HIS A 29 17.36 -2.33 -15.85
C HIS A 29 16.66 -2.37 -17.24
N GLN A 30 16.23 -3.55 -17.72
CA GLN A 30 15.73 -3.76 -19.08
C GLN A 30 14.28 -4.31 -19.13
N GLY A 31 13.66 -4.67 -18.01
CA GLY A 31 12.27 -5.14 -17.95
C GLY A 31 11.36 -4.08 -17.35
N GLY A 32 10.31 -3.66 -18.07
CA GLY A 32 9.34 -2.67 -17.62
C GLY A 32 8.61 -3.04 -16.31
N ASP A 33 7.64 -2.22 -15.91
CA ASP A 33 6.99 -2.18 -14.58
C ASP A 33 6.13 -3.43 -14.19
N ASN A 34 6.49 -4.61 -14.71
CA ASN A 34 5.85 -5.90 -14.46
C ASN A 34 5.79 -6.24 -12.97
N GLY A 35 6.76 -5.79 -12.17
CA GLY A 35 6.76 -5.99 -10.71
C GLY A 35 5.62 -5.26 -10.00
N ALA A 36 5.40 -3.98 -10.34
CA ALA A 36 4.28 -3.21 -9.80
C ALA A 36 2.94 -3.76 -10.28
N PHE A 37 2.83 -4.07 -11.59
CA PHE A 37 1.62 -4.67 -12.16
C PHE A 37 1.24 -5.99 -11.49
N LEU A 38 2.20 -6.91 -11.34
CA LEU A 38 1.97 -8.20 -10.66
C LEU A 38 1.57 -7.99 -9.20
N SER A 39 2.17 -7.03 -8.50
CA SER A 39 1.81 -6.70 -7.12
C SER A 39 0.37 -6.18 -7.01
N ILE A 40 -0.04 -5.30 -7.93
CA ILE A 40 -1.42 -4.79 -8.00
C ILE A 40 -2.38 -5.94 -8.28
N LEU A 41 -2.10 -6.78 -9.28
CA LEU A 41 -2.93 -7.94 -9.64
C LEU A 41 -3.10 -8.90 -8.45
N MET A 42 -2.01 -9.26 -7.78
CA MET A 42 -2.07 -10.11 -6.58
C MET A 42 -2.86 -9.46 -5.45
N THR A 43 -2.70 -8.16 -5.24
CA THR A 43 -3.45 -7.42 -4.21
C THR A 43 -4.94 -7.47 -4.50
N VAL A 44 -5.36 -7.24 -5.74
CA VAL A 44 -6.78 -7.30 -6.16
C VAL A 44 -7.34 -8.71 -5.98
N LEU A 45 -6.62 -9.75 -6.39
CA LEU A 45 -7.07 -11.14 -6.26
C LEU A 45 -7.24 -11.54 -4.79
N ILE A 46 -6.23 -11.28 -3.95
CA ILE A 46 -6.28 -11.64 -2.53
C ILE A 46 -7.37 -10.85 -1.83
N ALA A 47 -7.46 -9.53 -2.06
CA ALA A 47 -8.51 -8.71 -1.46
C ALA A 47 -9.91 -9.15 -1.90
N GLY A 48 -10.09 -9.51 -3.18
CA GLY A 48 -11.35 -10.03 -3.71
C GLY A 48 -11.74 -11.36 -3.08
N VAL A 49 -10.80 -12.30 -2.93
CA VAL A 49 -11.05 -13.59 -2.25
C VAL A 49 -11.43 -13.38 -0.79
N VAL A 50 -10.70 -12.52 -0.06
CA VAL A 50 -11.01 -12.20 1.33
C VAL A 50 -12.40 -11.57 1.45
N TRP A 51 -12.76 -10.66 0.54
CA TRP A 51 -14.08 -10.04 0.51
C TRP A 51 -15.22 -11.04 0.26
N LEU A 52 -15.02 -12.00 -0.65
CA LEU A 52 -15.99 -13.06 -0.93
C LEU A 52 -16.20 -13.99 0.27
N ILE A 53 -15.13 -14.39 0.94
CA ILE A 53 -15.19 -15.29 2.13
C ILE A 53 -15.78 -14.55 3.33
N GLY A 54 -15.50 -13.26 3.48
CA GLY A 54 -15.96 -12.43 4.60
C GLY A 54 -17.42 -12.00 4.53
N GLY A 55 -18.20 -12.46 3.55
CA GLY A 55 -19.62 -12.12 3.43
C GLY A 55 -19.91 -10.75 2.81
N GLY A 56 -19.04 -10.26 1.92
CA GLY A 56 -19.15 -8.96 1.25
C GLY A 56 -20.42 -8.70 0.42
N THR A 57 -21.40 -9.57 0.44
CA THR A 57 -22.66 -9.46 -0.30
C THR A 57 -23.69 -8.51 0.32
N ASP A 58 -23.43 -7.95 1.50
CA ASP A 58 -24.36 -7.02 2.13
C ASP A 58 -24.33 -5.66 1.42
N ARG A 59 -25.38 -5.38 0.62
CA ARG A 59 -25.48 -4.18 -0.22
C ARG A 59 -26.03 -2.97 0.52
N GLN A 60 -26.39 -3.11 1.80
CA GLN A 60 -27.07 -2.05 2.56
C GLN A 60 -26.25 -0.77 2.77
N LEU A 61 -24.94 -0.77 2.47
CA LEU A 61 -24.04 0.37 2.66
C LEU A 61 -23.44 0.96 1.36
N LEU A 62 -23.93 0.57 0.18
CA LEU A 62 -23.42 1.08 -1.09
C LEU A 62 -23.96 2.49 -1.40
N ASN A 63 -23.33 3.51 -0.82
CA ASN A 63 -23.50 4.91 -1.21
C ASN A 63 -22.59 5.22 -2.41
N LEU A 64 -23.16 5.79 -3.48
CA LEU A 64 -22.41 6.15 -4.70
C LEU A 64 -21.31 7.18 -4.43
N GLU A 65 -21.53 8.13 -3.53
CA GLU A 65 -20.52 9.12 -3.12
C GLU A 65 -19.37 8.45 -2.38
N GLY A 66 -19.68 7.57 -1.43
CA GLY A 66 -18.66 6.78 -0.72
C GLY A 66 -17.87 5.87 -1.66
N LEU A 67 -18.54 5.28 -2.66
CA LEU A 67 -17.90 4.49 -3.69
C LEU A 67 -16.97 5.34 -4.57
N ALA A 68 -17.38 6.55 -4.96
CA ALA A 68 -16.54 7.46 -5.73
C ALA A 68 -15.27 7.85 -4.96
N TRP A 69 -15.42 8.22 -3.68
CA TRP A 69 -14.27 8.50 -2.81
C TRP A 69 -13.37 7.28 -2.61
N PHE A 70 -13.95 6.09 -2.45
CA PHE A 70 -13.19 4.85 -2.33
C PHE A 70 -12.40 4.52 -3.61
N VAL A 71 -12.99 4.71 -4.79
CA VAL A 71 -12.32 4.53 -6.08
C VAL A 71 -11.17 5.52 -6.24
N ILE A 72 -11.39 6.79 -5.90
CA ILE A 72 -10.34 7.83 -5.97
C ILE A 72 -9.19 7.49 -5.00
N ALA A 73 -9.51 7.16 -3.75
CA ALA A 73 -8.52 6.77 -2.75
C ALA A 73 -7.74 5.51 -3.17
N GLY A 74 -8.44 4.53 -3.74
CA GLY A 74 -7.86 3.30 -4.29
C GLY A 74 -6.91 3.58 -5.45
N ALA A 75 -7.30 4.43 -6.40
CA ALA A 75 -6.44 4.84 -7.51
C ALA A 75 -5.19 5.59 -7.03
N LEU A 76 -5.34 6.54 -6.11
CA LEU A 76 -4.21 7.26 -5.49
C LEU A 76 -3.26 6.32 -4.72
N THR A 77 -3.80 5.30 -4.05
CA THR A 77 -2.97 4.41 -3.21
C THR A 77 -2.35 3.28 -4.00
N ILE A 78 -3.16 2.51 -4.73
CA ILE A 78 -2.75 1.28 -5.40
C ILE A 78 -2.08 1.59 -6.73
N PHE A 79 -2.56 2.56 -7.50
CA PHE A 79 -1.94 2.86 -8.79
C PHE A 79 -0.77 3.84 -8.61
N VAL A 80 -1.06 5.06 -8.17
CA VAL A 80 -0.03 6.09 -7.96
C VAL A 80 0.96 5.63 -6.90
N GLY A 81 0.51 5.34 -5.68
CA GLY A 81 1.39 4.95 -4.57
C GLY A 81 2.30 3.75 -4.86
N ARG A 82 1.78 2.65 -5.43
CA ARG A 82 2.61 1.46 -5.74
C ARG A 82 3.60 1.71 -6.87
N VAL A 83 3.17 2.33 -7.96
CA VAL A 83 4.04 2.57 -9.13
C VAL A 83 5.20 3.47 -8.71
N PHE A 84 4.91 4.61 -8.07
CA PHE A 84 5.96 5.51 -7.58
C PHE A 84 6.86 4.86 -6.53
N PHE A 85 6.32 4.00 -5.65
CA PHE A 85 7.14 3.28 -4.67
C PHE A 85 8.07 2.26 -5.35
N HIS A 86 7.55 1.49 -6.30
CA HIS A 86 8.35 0.51 -7.05
C HIS A 86 9.47 1.22 -7.82
N SER A 87 9.15 2.32 -8.53
CA SER A 87 10.16 3.17 -9.17
C SER A 87 11.19 3.72 -8.18
N SER A 88 10.78 4.22 -7.01
CA SER A 88 11.73 4.69 -5.97
C SER A 88 12.72 3.59 -5.59
N VAL A 89 12.24 2.36 -5.38
CA VAL A 89 13.10 1.22 -5.03
C VAL A 89 14.06 0.87 -6.17
N GLN A 90 13.61 0.97 -7.43
CA GLN A 90 14.45 0.75 -8.60
C GLN A 90 15.57 1.80 -8.74
N TYR A 91 15.25 3.10 -8.59
CA TYR A 91 16.23 4.17 -8.80
C TYR A 91 17.15 4.42 -7.60
N MET A 92 16.65 4.28 -6.37
CA MET A 92 17.36 4.66 -5.16
C MET A 92 17.80 3.45 -4.31
N GLY A 93 17.32 2.25 -4.64
CA GLY A 93 17.52 1.04 -3.84
C GLY A 93 16.62 0.98 -2.60
N ALA A 94 16.61 -0.19 -1.94
CA ALA A 94 15.71 -0.48 -0.83
C ALA A 94 15.92 0.42 0.41
N VAL A 95 17.18 0.73 0.75
CA VAL A 95 17.54 1.47 1.98
C VAL A 95 17.18 2.96 1.90
N ARG A 96 17.40 3.59 0.75
CA ARG A 96 17.04 5.01 0.55
C ARG A 96 15.53 5.18 0.41
N SER A 97 14.87 4.26 -0.30
CA SER A 97 13.41 4.27 -0.46
C SER A 97 12.68 4.06 0.86
N SER A 98 13.16 3.17 1.74
CA SER A 98 12.58 3.00 3.08
C SER A 98 12.75 4.25 3.94
N SER A 99 13.85 5.00 3.76
CA SER A 99 14.08 6.26 4.46
C SER A 99 13.10 7.34 4.03
N VAL A 100 12.83 7.48 2.74
CA VAL A 100 11.79 8.40 2.22
C VAL A 100 10.41 7.99 2.73
N LYS A 101 10.10 6.69 2.78
CA LYS A 101 8.82 6.20 3.28
C LYS A 101 8.56 6.54 4.76
N ARG A 102 9.60 6.77 5.56
CA ARG A 102 9.44 7.24 6.96
C ARG A 102 8.91 8.67 7.06
N LEU A 103 8.84 9.42 5.96
CA LEU A 103 8.20 10.74 5.92
C LEU A 103 6.68 10.65 5.75
N VAL A 104 6.10 9.48 5.45
CA VAL A 104 4.64 9.32 5.28
C VAL A 104 3.85 9.88 6.47
N PRO A 105 4.20 9.60 7.75
CA PRO A 105 3.48 10.15 8.89
C PRO A 105 3.48 11.68 8.93
N LEU A 106 4.58 12.33 8.53
CA LEU A 106 4.66 13.79 8.44
C LEU A 106 3.65 14.33 7.43
N PHE A 107 3.60 13.74 6.22
CA PHE A 107 2.63 14.14 5.20
C PHE A 107 1.20 13.82 5.61
N SER A 108 0.96 12.70 6.30
CA SER A 108 -0.36 12.34 6.85
C SER A 108 -0.86 13.38 7.83
N VAL A 109 -0.03 13.81 8.79
CA VAL A 109 -0.40 14.86 9.76
C VAL A 109 -0.66 16.19 9.05
N LEU A 110 0.21 16.59 8.12
CA LEU A 110 0.01 17.83 7.36
C LEU A 110 -1.31 17.81 6.58
N LEU A 111 -1.65 16.70 5.92
CA LEU A 111 -2.91 16.57 5.20
C LEU A 111 -4.11 16.48 6.15
N GLY A 112 -3.99 15.86 7.32
CA GLY A 112 -5.03 15.85 8.36
C GLY A 112 -5.37 17.27 8.83
N VAL A 113 -4.34 18.06 9.16
CA VAL A 113 -4.53 19.46 9.57
C VAL A 113 -5.11 20.31 8.42
N LEU A 114 -4.56 20.20 7.21
CA LEU A 114 -4.94 21.07 6.09
C LEU A 114 -6.27 20.70 5.43
N CYS A 115 -6.58 19.41 5.30
CA CYS A 115 -7.75 18.93 4.57
C CYS A 115 -8.92 18.56 5.50
N LEU A 116 -8.64 18.05 6.71
CA LEU A 116 -9.68 17.66 7.67
C LEU A 116 -9.87 18.71 8.78
N GLY A 117 -8.95 19.66 8.93
CA GLY A 117 -9.03 20.68 9.98
C GLY A 117 -8.72 20.16 11.38
N GLU A 118 -7.99 19.04 11.47
CA GLU A 118 -7.57 18.46 12.76
C GLU A 118 -6.60 19.39 13.50
N SER A 119 -6.71 19.46 14.83
CA SER A 119 -5.73 20.14 15.68
C SER A 119 -4.58 19.20 16.06
N LEU A 120 -3.36 19.74 16.06
CA LEU A 120 -2.13 19.03 16.46
C LEU A 120 -2.13 18.60 17.94
#